data_AF-A0A0U1CZ46-F1
#
_entry.id   AF-A0A0U1CZ46-F1
#
_cell.length_a   1.000
_cell.length_b   1.000
_cell.length_c   1.000
_cell.angle_alpha   90.00
_cell.angle_beta   90.00
_cell.angle_gamma   90.00
#
_symmetry.space_group_name_H-M   'P 1'
#
loop_
_entity.id
_entity.type
_entity.pdbx_description
1 polymer ?
#
loop_
_entity_poly.entity_id
_entity_poly.type
_entity_poly.pdbx_seq_one_letter_code
_entity_poly.pdbx_strand_id
1 'polypeptide(L)'
;MGVATLVVVLVLCLAGVTALSMQVRCVDAAREAARLAARGDERSALGAARRIAPAGARVELRRDGEFLVATVVARSRLLPALDIAAKAVSAAEPSG
;
A
#
# COMPACT_ATOMS: atom_id res chain seq x y z
N MET A 1 35.36 -9.20 14.66
CA MET A 1 34.85 -7.94 14.08
C MET A 1 34.20 -8.14 12.71
N GLY A 2 34.80 -8.86 11.75
CA GLY A 2 34.20 -9.05 10.41
C GLY A 2 32.82 -9.72 10.37
N VAL A 3 32.61 -10.78 11.18
CA VAL A 3 31.30 -11.48 11.24
C VAL A 3 30.19 -10.56 11.76
N ALA A 4 30.48 -9.73 12.77
CA ALA A 4 29.49 -8.80 13.32
C ALA A 4 29.06 -7.75 12.27
N THR A 5 30.01 -7.22 11.50
CA THR A 5 29.71 -6.28 10.40
C THR A 5 28.84 -6.95 9.33
N LEU A 6 29.17 -8.18 8.92
CA LEU A 6 28.38 -8.91 7.93
C LEU A 6 26.95 -9.19 8.40
N VAL A 7 26.78 -9.57 9.67
CA VAL A 7 25.45 -9.79 10.27
C VAL A 7 24.63 -8.50 10.26
N VAL A 8 25.22 -7.36 10.64
CA VAL A 8 24.53 -6.05 10.61
C VAL A 8 24.10 -5.68 9.19
N VAL A 9 25.00 -5.83 8.20
CA VAL A 9 24.69 -5.55 6.79
C VAL A 9 23.56 -6.45 6.28
N LEU A 10 23.58 -7.75 6.62
CA LEU A 10 22.52 -8.68 6.24
C LEU A 10 21.17 -8.29 6.83
N VAL A 11 21.13 -7.94 8.12
CA VAL A 11 19.91 -7.47 8.79
C VAL A 11 19.36 -6.21 8.12
N LEU A 12 20.23 -5.25 7.77
CA LEU A 12 19.83 -4.04 7.03
C LEU A 12 19.28 -4.37 5.63
N CYS A 13 19.92 -5.27 4.89
CA CYS A 13 19.42 -5.72 3.58
C CYS A 13 18.02 -6.36 3.71
N LEU A 14 17.82 -7.24 4.70
CA LEU A 14 16.52 -7.88 4.93
C LEU A 14 15.45 -6.85 5.35
N ALA A 15 15.80 -5.88 6.19
CA ALA A 15 14.92 -4.76 6.54
C ALA A 15 14.54 -3.92 5.30
N GLY A 16 15.50 -3.68 4.40
CA GLY A 16 15.25 -3.01 3.13
C GLY A 16 14.30 -3.78 2.21
N VAL A 17 14.55 -5.08 2.00
CA VAL A 17 13.71 -5.94 1.16
C VAL A 17 12.29 -6.06 1.70
N THR A 18 12.12 -6.17 3.01
CA THR A 18 10.79 -6.20 3.64
C THR A 18 10.06 -4.87 3.51
N ALA A 19 10.75 -3.74 3.64
CA ALA A 19 10.18 -2.41 3.40
C ALA A 19 9.73 -2.25 1.94
N LEU A 20 10.57 -2.64 0.97
CA LEU A 20 10.23 -2.62 -0.45
C LEU A 20 9.03 -3.54 -0.76
N SER A 21 8.98 -4.73 -0.16
CA SER A 21 7.86 -5.65 -0.33
C SER A 21 6.55 -5.06 0.21
N MET A 22 6.59 -4.34 1.33
CA MET A 22 5.43 -3.60 1.84
C MET A 22 5.03 -2.46 0.91
N GLN A 23 5.99 -1.71 0.38
CA GLN A 23 5.73 -0.63 -0.59
C GLN A 23 5.00 -1.17 -1.82
N VAL A 24 5.47 -2.26 -2.42
CA VAL A 24 4.83 -2.89 -3.59
C VAL A 24 3.39 -3.32 -3.25
N ARG A 25 3.18 -4.00 -2.11
CA ARG A 25 1.84 -4.40 -1.68
C ARG A 25 0.90 -3.22 -1.45
N CYS A 26 1.39 -2.11 -0.87
CA CYS A 26 0.60 -0.89 -0.71
C CYS A 26 0.22 -0.28 -2.07
N VAL A 27 1.15 -0.24 -3.03
CA VAL A 27 0.90 0.26 -4.39
C VAL A 27 -0.13 -0.61 -5.12
N ASP A 28 0.02 -1.93 -5.09
CA ASP A 28 -0.92 -2.86 -5.71
C ASP A 28 -2.32 -2.76 -5.10
N ALA A 29 -2.38 -2.70 -3.76
CA ALA A 29 -3.65 -2.51 -3.05
C ALA A 29 -4.31 -1.19 -3.42
N ALA A 30 -3.57 -0.07 -3.46
CA ALA A 30 -4.10 1.23 -3.84
C ALA A 30 -4.60 1.21 -5.31
N ARG A 31 -3.82 0.63 -6.22
CA ARG A 31 -4.15 0.56 -7.64
C ARG A 31 -5.43 -0.23 -7.87
N GLU A 32 -5.58 -1.37 -7.22
CA GLU A 32 -6.78 -2.21 -7.33
C GLU A 32 -8.01 -1.53 -6.72
N ALA A 33 -7.83 -0.89 -5.55
CA ALA A 33 -8.88 -0.15 -4.89
C ALA A 33 -9.38 1.03 -5.75
N ALA A 34 -8.46 1.80 -6.36
CA ALA A 34 -8.83 2.92 -7.21
C ALA A 34 -9.63 2.47 -8.44
N ARG A 35 -9.25 1.36 -9.07
CA ARG A 35 -9.99 0.79 -10.22
C ARG A 35 -11.39 0.31 -9.84
N LEU A 36 -11.53 -0.38 -8.71
CA LEU A 36 -12.83 -0.86 -8.25
C LEU A 36 -13.73 0.29 -7.78
N ALA A 37 -13.16 1.27 -7.08
CA ALA A 37 -13.89 2.47 -6.67
C ALA A 37 -14.36 3.29 -7.89
N ALA A 38 -13.55 3.37 -8.95
CA ALA A 38 -13.91 4.04 -10.20
C ALA A 38 -15.15 3.44 -10.89
N ARG A 39 -15.44 2.15 -10.65
CA ARG A 39 -16.65 1.45 -11.09
C ARG A 39 -17.86 1.68 -10.19
N GLY A 40 -17.71 2.46 -9.12
CA GLY A 40 -18.75 2.72 -8.12
C GLY A 40 -18.90 1.64 -7.04
N ASP A 41 -18.04 0.61 -7.02
CA ASP A 41 -18.08 -0.44 -5.98
C ASP A 41 -17.01 -0.23 -4.91
N GLU A 42 -17.25 0.76 -4.04
CA GLU A 42 -16.34 1.11 -2.95
C GLU A 42 -16.19 -0.01 -1.91
N ARG A 43 -17.24 -0.82 -1.67
CA ARG A 43 -17.18 -1.92 -0.69
C ARG A 43 -16.25 -3.03 -1.18
N SER A 44 -16.39 -3.44 -2.45
CA SER A 44 -15.48 -4.42 -3.04
C SER A 44 -14.07 -3.87 -3.16
N ALA A 45 -13.91 -2.57 -3.47
CA ALA A 45 -12.62 -1.90 -3.49
C ALA A 45 -11.89 -1.99 -2.14
N LEU A 46 -12.55 -1.64 -1.04
CA LEU A 46 -11.99 -1.75 0.31
C LEU A 46 -11.67 -3.20 0.68
N GLY A 47 -12.54 -4.14 0.32
CA GLY A 47 -12.32 -5.57 0.54
C GLY A 47 -11.09 -6.09 -0.20
N ALA A 48 -10.94 -5.74 -1.48
CA ALA A 48 -9.79 -6.13 -2.30
C ALA A 48 -8.49 -5.51 -1.78
N ALA A 49 -8.51 -4.21 -1.48
CA ALA A 49 -7.37 -3.49 -0.92
C ALA A 49 -6.86 -4.15 0.37
N ARG A 50 -7.77 -4.51 1.29
CA ARG A 50 -7.42 -5.15 2.57
C ARG A 50 -6.85 -6.55 2.41
N ARG A 51 -7.18 -7.28 1.34
CA ARG A 51 -6.59 -8.61 1.05
C ARG A 51 -5.15 -8.50 0.56
N ILE A 52 -4.82 -7.44 -0.16
CA ILE A 52 -3.49 -7.21 -0.75
C ILE A 52 -2.57 -6.49 0.25
N ALA A 53 -3.13 -5.52 0.97
CA ALA A 53 -2.39 -4.63 1.85
C ALA A 53 -1.71 -5.38 3.03
N PRO A 54 -0.60 -4.85 3.56
CA PRO A 54 0.04 -5.40 4.75
C PRO A 54 -0.89 -5.43 5.97
N ALA A 55 -0.65 -6.34 6.91
CA ALA A 55 -1.46 -6.46 8.11
C ALA A 55 -1.46 -5.17 8.94
N GLY A 56 -2.66 -4.70 9.31
CA GLY A 56 -2.84 -3.44 10.04
C GLY A 56 -2.80 -2.19 9.16
N ALA A 57 -2.75 -2.33 7.83
CA ALA A 57 -2.83 -1.20 6.92
C ALA A 57 -4.20 -0.50 7.00
N ARG A 58 -4.16 0.83 6.97
CA ARG A 58 -5.33 1.69 6.80
C ARG A 58 -5.53 1.93 5.30
N VAL A 59 -6.75 1.73 4.83
CA VAL A 59 -7.16 2.01 3.45
C VAL A 59 -8.20 3.11 3.48
N GLU A 60 -8.00 4.14 2.67
CA GLU A 60 -8.90 5.27 2.50
C GLU A 60 -9.22 5.47 1.03
N LEU A 61 -10.49 5.68 0.72
CA LEU A 61 -10.98 6.02 -0.61
C LEU A 61 -11.55 7.43 -0.58
N ARG A 62 -11.19 8.23 -1.56
CA ARG A 62 -11.67 9.60 -1.72
C ARG A 62 -12.04 9.85 -3.16
N ARG A 63 -13.20 10.45 -3.39
CA ARG A 63 -13.57 10.99 -4.70
C ARG A 63 -13.07 12.43 -4.83
N ASP A 64 -12.42 12.72 -5.94
CA ASP A 64 -11.78 13.99 -6.27
C ASP A 64 -12.24 14.39 -7.68
N GLY A 65 -13.41 15.04 -7.75
CA GLY A 65 -14.11 15.31 -9.00
C GLY A 65 -14.46 14.02 -9.77
N GLU A 66 -13.87 13.87 -10.96
CA GLU A 66 -14.01 12.70 -11.82
C GLU A 66 -13.00 11.59 -11.48
N PHE A 67 -12.15 11.75 -10.46
CA PHE A 67 -11.16 10.76 -10.07
C PHE A 67 -11.51 10.09 -8.74
N LEU A 68 -11.20 8.81 -8.64
CA LEU A 68 -11.19 8.04 -7.40
C LEU A 68 -9.75 7.85 -6.96
N VAL A 69 -9.46 8.31 -5.75
CA VAL A 69 -8.16 8.27 -5.10
C VAL A 69 -8.20 7.22 -4.00
N ALA A 70 -7.33 6.22 -4.11
CA ALA A 70 -7.11 5.25 -3.05
C ALA A 70 -5.77 5.52 -2.36
N THR A 71 -5.79 5.58 -1.03
CA THR A 71 -4.60 5.73 -0.20
C THR A 71 -4.48 4.53 0.73
N VAL A 72 -3.32 3.88 0.75
CA VAL A 72 -3.03 2.75 1.64
C VAL A 72 -1.82 3.12 2.48
N VAL A 73 -1.95 3.04 3.79
CA VAL A 73 -0.88 3.34 4.76
C VAL A 73 -0.66 2.14 5.65
N ALA A 74 0.56 1.62 5.70
CA ALA A 74 0.95 0.50 6.53
C ALA A 74 2.13 0.87 7.42
N ARG A 75 2.13 0.41 8.67
CA ARG A 75 3.24 0.65 9.59
C ARG A 75 4.22 -0.51 9.55
N SER A 76 5.51 -0.23 9.36
CA SER A 76 6.52 -1.28 9.33
C SER A 76 6.77 -1.84 10.73
N ARG A 77 6.69 -3.17 10.89
CA ARG A 77 7.02 -3.83 12.19
C ARG A 77 8.52 -3.81 12.49
N LEU A 78 9.35 -3.86 11.46
CA LEU A 78 10.81 -3.81 11.57
C LEU A 78 11.33 -2.40 11.80
N LEU A 79 10.60 -1.40 11.30
CA LEU A 79 10.94 0.01 11.42
C LEU A 79 9.71 0.76 11.96
N PRO A 80 9.38 0.64 13.26
CA PRO A 80 8.13 1.15 13.85
C PRO A 80 7.96 2.68 13.78
N ALA A 81 9.05 3.40 13.48
CA ALA A 81 9.06 4.83 13.21
C ALA A 81 8.74 5.19 11.74
N LEU A 82 8.58 4.22 10.85
CA LEU A 82 8.35 4.42 9.43
C LEU A 82 6.97 3.91 9.01
N ASP A 83 6.18 4.85 8.47
CA ASP A 83 4.94 4.56 7.77
C ASP A 83 5.22 4.43 6.26
N ILE A 84 4.74 3.34 5.69
CA ILE A 84 4.82 3.03 4.27
C ILE A 84 3.46 3.35 3.65
N ALA A 85 3.40 4.44 2.89
CA ALA A 85 2.19 4.89 2.22
C ALA A 85 2.30 4.75 0.71
N ALA A 86 1.17 4.43 0.07
CA ALA A 86 1.00 4.47 -1.37
C ALA A 86 -0.36 5.10 -1.71
N LYS A 87 -0.38 5.84 -2.82
CA LYS A 87 -1.58 6.48 -3.37
C LYS A 87 -1.71 6.09 -4.84
N ALA A 88 -2.93 5.76 -5.25
CA ALA A 88 -3.28 5.51 -6.64
C ALA A 88 -4.55 6.28 -7.01
N VAL A 89 -4.68 6.64 -8.28
CA VAL A 89 -5.78 7.44 -8.80
C VAL A 89 -6.31 6.77 -10.06
N SER A 90 -7.64 6.74 -10.23
CA SER A 90 -8.32 6.24 -11.43
C SER A 90 -9.48 7.16 -11.77
N ALA A 91 -9.70 7.46 -13.06
CA ALA A 91 -10.90 8.18 -13.48
C ALA A 91 -12.14 7.31 -13.25
N ALA A 92 -13.24 7.91 -12.80
CA ALA A 92 -14.54 7.29 -12.67
C ALA A 92 -15.06 6.91 -14.06
N GLU A 93 -15.73 5.76 -14.16
CA GLU A 93 -16.42 5.41 -15.40
C GLU A 93 -17.56 6.42 -15.63
N PRO A 94 -17.71 6.98 -16.84
CA PRO A 94 -18.80 7.87 -17.15
C PRO A 94 -20.12 7.11 -17.00
N SER A 95 -21.03 7.64 -16.19
CA SER A 95 -22.41 7.16 -16.11
C SER A 95 -23.09 7.48 -17.44
N GLY A 96 -23.12 6.48 -18.33
CA GLY A 96 -23.87 6.55 -19.59
C GLY A 96 -25.36 6.71 -19.36
#